data_AF-A0A969ZUS9-F1
#
_entry.id   AF-A0A969ZUS9-F1
#
_cell.length_a   1.000
_cell.length_b   1.000
_cell.length_c   1.000
_cell.angle_alpha   90.00
_cell.angle_beta   90.00
_cell.angle_gamma   90.00
#
_symmetry.space_group_name_H-M   'P 1'
#
loop_
_entity.id
_entity.type
_entity.pdbx_description
1 polymer ?
#
loop_
_entity_poly.entity_id
_entity_poly.type
_entity_poly.pdbx_seq_one_letter_code
_entity_poly.pdbx_strand_id
1 'polypeptide(L)'
;MEIKRIDGYDDKRFNKSVLEQHGCFLVGDAPYEVEIISDYEALVRGEDTSVYEDLIDEFSFYSPHITCFYDDKGKLIKELPKVSPFNIRIEDIQPSQFFVSKEKLRAVGNFINRAEDIIIPVLPYEGRYISLDGHTRLFYGITRGWESVRAVVDSSDDYIYDFVEEGIKLGIKSPRDMILLSQEDYEVRWNKFCDEFFEKYDTEE
;
A
#
# COMPACT_ATOMS: atom_id res chain seq x y z
N MET A 1 -2.12 20.61 9.17
CA MET A 1 -2.51 20.73 7.74
C MET A 1 -3.23 19.44 7.39
N GLU A 2 -4.36 19.50 6.70
CA GLU A 2 -5.10 18.29 6.32
C GLU A 2 -4.59 17.82 4.95
N ILE A 3 -4.00 16.62 4.91
CA ILE A 3 -3.59 15.94 3.68
C ILE A 3 -4.59 14.82 3.43
N LYS A 4 -5.22 14.84 2.25
CA LYS A 4 -6.19 13.83 1.86
C LYS A 4 -5.63 12.99 0.72
N ARG A 5 -5.50 11.68 0.95
CA ARG A 5 -5.17 10.72 -0.12
C ARG A 5 -6.37 10.52 -1.05
N ILE A 6 -6.09 10.44 -2.34
CA ILE A 6 -7.01 10.11 -3.43
C ILE A 6 -6.56 8.78 -4.02
N ASP A 7 -7.33 7.72 -3.77
CA ASP A 7 -7.03 6.35 -4.20
C ASP A 7 -8.02 5.81 -5.25
N GLY A 8 -8.92 6.66 -5.75
CA GLY A 8 -9.73 6.39 -6.95
C GLY A 8 -8.95 6.75 -8.22
N TYR A 9 -9.12 5.97 -9.29
CA TYR A 9 -8.22 6.02 -10.47
C TYR A 9 -8.71 6.90 -11.63
N ASP A 10 -9.85 7.59 -11.47
CA ASP A 10 -10.49 8.39 -12.53
C ASP A 10 -10.42 9.91 -12.29
N ASP A 11 -9.65 10.36 -11.29
CA ASP A 11 -9.50 11.79 -10.99
C ASP A 11 -8.58 12.49 -12.00
N LYS A 12 -9.19 13.37 -12.80
CA LYS A 12 -8.52 14.08 -13.91
C LYS A 12 -7.53 15.15 -13.47
N ARG A 13 -7.46 15.47 -12.17
CA ARG A 13 -6.46 16.42 -11.64
C ARG A 13 -5.05 15.85 -11.64
N PHE A 14 -4.94 14.53 -11.68
CA PHE A 14 -3.67 13.83 -11.56
C PHE A 14 -3.28 13.12 -12.86
N ASN A 15 -1.98 12.89 -13.03
CA ASN A 15 -1.47 11.97 -14.01
C ASN A 15 -1.93 10.55 -13.66
N LYS A 16 -2.60 9.91 -14.61
CA LYS A 16 -3.13 8.56 -14.46
C LYS A 16 -2.05 7.54 -14.06
N SER A 17 -0.84 7.62 -14.62
CA SER A 17 0.22 6.66 -14.29
C SER A 17 0.71 6.80 -12.85
N VAL A 18 0.63 7.99 -12.26
CA VAL A 18 1.02 8.25 -10.87
C VAL A 18 -0.12 7.84 -9.93
N LEU A 19 -1.35 8.22 -10.27
CA LEU A 19 -2.55 7.88 -9.51
C LEU A 19 -2.73 6.36 -9.37
N GLU A 20 -2.41 5.60 -10.42
CA GLU A 20 -2.50 4.13 -10.41
C GLU A 20 -1.49 3.45 -9.48
N GLN A 21 -0.34 4.06 -9.15
CA GLN A 21 0.67 3.46 -8.27
C GLN A 21 0.18 3.34 -6.82
N HIS A 22 0.17 4.45 -6.09
CA HIS A 22 -0.16 4.53 -4.67
C HIS A 22 -1.20 5.62 -4.37
N GLY A 23 -1.91 6.09 -5.39
CA GLY A 23 -2.80 7.24 -5.28
C GLY A 23 -2.04 8.56 -5.37
N CYS A 24 -2.79 9.65 -5.24
CA CYS A 24 -2.26 11.02 -5.17
C CYS A 24 -2.84 11.74 -3.95
N PHE A 25 -2.51 13.01 -3.77
CA PHE A 25 -2.88 13.73 -2.55
C PHE A 25 -3.47 15.10 -2.85
N LEU A 26 -4.34 15.55 -1.96
CA LEU A 26 -4.81 16.92 -1.89
C LEU A 26 -4.34 17.55 -0.59
N VAL A 27 -3.81 18.77 -0.70
CA VAL A 27 -3.56 19.63 0.46
C VAL A 27 -4.49 20.83 0.32
N GLY A 28 -5.55 20.85 1.13
CA GLY A 28 -6.74 21.64 0.80
C GLY A 28 -7.35 21.14 -0.51
N ASP A 29 -7.43 22.00 -1.54
CA ASP A 29 -7.92 21.65 -2.87
C ASP A 29 -6.81 21.48 -3.92
N ALA A 30 -5.56 21.75 -3.56
CA ALA A 30 -4.43 21.71 -4.47
C ALA A 30 -3.92 20.26 -4.67
N PRO A 31 -3.67 19.83 -5.93
CA PRO A 31 -3.21 18.47 -6.23
C PRO A 31 -1.70 18.31 -6.04
N TYR A 32 -1.32 17.18 -5.44
CA TYR A 32 0.06 16.75 -5.26
C TYR A 32 0.23 15.29 -5.70
N GLU A 33 1.38 15.01 -6.28
CA GLU A 33 1.75 13.71 -6.82
C GLU A 33 3.06 13.24 -6.19
N VAL A 34 3.11 11.95 -5.85
CA VAL A 34 4.36 11.27 -5.48
C VAL A 34 4.51 10.09 -6.42
N GLU A 35 5.39 10.23 -7.41
CA GLU A 35 5.65 9.21 -8.43
C GLU A 35 6.86 8.38 -8.05
N ILE A 36 6.66 7.08 -7.82
CA ILE A 36 7.75 6.12 -7.64
C ILE A 36 8.44 5.93 -9.00
N ILE A 37 9.75 6.16 -9.03
CA ILE A 37 10.59 6.07 -10.23
C ILE A 37 11.66 4.98 -10.14
N SER A 38 11.93 4.45 -8.95
CA SER A 38 12.81 3.30 -8.73
C SER A 38 12.45 2.55 -7.44
N ASP A 39 13.25 1.55 -7.07
CA ASP A 39 13.05 0.74 -5.86
C ASP A 39 13.15 1.54 -4.55
N TYR A 40 13.70 2.76 -4.58
CA TYR A 40 13.89 3.58 -3.38
C TYR A 40 13.72 5.08 -3.64
N GLU A 41 13.35 5.51 -4.85
CA GLU A 41 13.27 6.92 -5.24
C GLU A 41 11.87 7.30 -5.72
N ALA A 42 11.43 8.49 -5.33
CA ALA A 42 10.22 9.11 -5.86
C ALA A 42 10.41 10.58 -6.22
N LEU A 43 9.60 11.04 -7.18
CA LEU A 43 9.44 12.45 -7.54
C LEU A 43 8.19 13.02 -6.88
N VAL A 44 8.33 14.17 -6.24
CA VAL A 44 7.23 14.92 -5.63
C VAL A 44 6.90 16.13 -6.49
N ARG A 45 5.61 16.29 -6.82
CA ARG A 45 5.11 17.43 -7.61
C ARG A 45 3.89 18.05 -6.95
N GLY A 46 3.76 19.36 -7.11
CA GLY A 46 2.65 20.17 -6.61
C GLY A 46 3.05 21.63 -6.50
N GLU A 47 2.08 22.50 -6.29
CA GLU A 47 2.29 23.97 -6.36
C GLU A 47 3.14 24.52 -5.21
N ASP A 48 2.83 24.15 -3.97
CA ASP A 48 3.53 24.65 -2.79
C ASP A 48 4.57 23.65 -2.29
N THR A 49 5.86 23.97 -2.45
CA THR A 49 6.94 23.09 -1.98
C THR A 49 7.05 23.02 -0.47
N SER A 50 6.43 23.94 0.28
CA SER A 50 6.51 23.98 1.74
C SER A 50 5.78 22.79 2.40
N VAL A 51 4.86 22.15 1.69
CA VAL A 51 4.09 20.99 2.18
C VAL A 51 4.75 19.65 1.85
N TYR A 52 5.84 19.65 1.08
CA TYR A 52 6.42 18.42 0.55
C TYR A 52 6.91 17.48 1.65
N GLU A 53 7.49 17.99 2.74
CA GLU A 53 7.94 17.11 3.83
C GLU A 53 6.79 16.40 4.54
N ASP A 54 5.70 17.11 4.85
CA ASP A 54 4.50 16.51 5.45
C ASP A 54 3.85 15.49 4.50
N LEU A 55 3.83 15.78 3.19
CA LEU A 55 3.36 14.87 2.16
C LEU A 55 4.20 13.60 2.07
N ILE A 56 5.53 13.74 2.16
CA ILE A 56 6.45 12.60 2.15
C ILE A 56 6.21 11.73 3.39
N ASP A 57 5.98 12.33 4.57
CA ASP A 57 5.70 11.57 5.79
C ASP A 57 4.40 10.77 5.67
N GLU A 58 3.34 11.37 5.14
CA GLU A 58 2.09 10.66 4.84
C GLU A 58 2.27 9.55 3.79
N PHE A 59 3.00 9.82 2.70
CA PHE A 59 3.24 8.84 1.64
C PHE A 59 4.06 7.63 2.12
N SER A 60 5.04 7.87 2.99
CA SER A 60 6.00 6.85 3.44
C SER A 60 5.31 5.68 4.16
N PHE A 61 4.15 5.91 4.77
CA PHE A 61 3.32 4.85 5.34
C PHE A 61 2.95 3.75 4.32
N TYR A 62 2.65 4.13 3.07
CA TYR A 62 2.21 3.19 2.03
C TYR A 62 3.38 2.55 1.26
N SER A 63 4.57 3.16 1.33
CA SER A 63 5.76 2.77 0.57
C SER A 63 7.05 2.99 1.35
N PRO A 64 7.25 2.28 2.49
CA PRO A 64 8.39 2.54 3.37
C PRO A 64 9.77 2.24 2.74
N HIS A 65 9.79 1.52 1.61
CA HIS A 65 10.99 1.25 0.83
C HIS A 65 11.48 2.47 0.03
N ILE A 66 10.64 3.50 -0.17
CA ILE A 66 11.01 4.73 -0.85
C ILE A 66 11.67 5.66 0.16
N THR A 67 12.97 5.88 0.00
CA THR A 67 13.78 6.62 0.97
C THR A 67 14.37 7.90 0.42
N CYS A 68 14.34 8.12 -0.89
CA CYS A 68 14.90 9.32 -1.53
C CYS A 68 13.80 10.06 -2.31
N PHE A 69 13.54 11.30 -1.95
CA PHE A 69 12.49 12.11 -2.55
C PHE A 69 13.07 13.35 -3.22
N TYR A 70 12.75 13.55 -4.49
CA TYR A 70 13.24 14.68 -5.30
C TYR A 70 12.09 15.52 -5.82
N ASP A 71 12.32 16.82 -6.03
CA ASP A 71 11.38 17.66 -6.76
C ASP A 71 11.48 17.44 -8.29
N ASP A 72 10.61 18.10 -9.06
CA ASP A 72 10.58 18.03 -10.52
C ASP A 72 11.84 18.57 -11.21
N LYS A 73 12.71 19.26 -10.48
CA LYS A 73 14.01 19.78 -10.95
C LYS A 73 15.17 18.87 -10.54
N GLY A 74 14.90 17.75 -9.88
CA GLY A 74 15.90 16.80 -9.41
C GLY A 74 16.63 17.24 -8.14
N LYS A 75 16.11 18.23 -7.41
CA LYS A 75 16.65 18.61 -6.10
C LYS A 75 16.13 17.64 -5.04
N LEU A 76 17.04 17.11 -4.22
CA LEU A 76 16.66 16.29 -3.07
C LEU A 76 15.84 17.12 -2.08
N ILE A 77 14.66 16.62 -1.74
CA ILE A 77 13.74 17.18 -0.73
C ILE A 77 14.04 16.53 0.62
N LYS A 78 13.99 15.20 0.68
CA LYS A 78 14.14 14.41 1.91
C LYS A 78 14.83 13.07 1.61
N GLU A 79 15.70 12.66 2.52
CA GLU A 79 16.28 11.31 2.54
C GLU A 79 15.94 10.65 3.89
N LEU A 80 15.28 9.50 3.83
CA LEU A 80 14.93 8.67 4.98
C LEU A 80 16.00 7.58 5.20
N PRO A 81 16.04 6.94 6.37
CA PRO A 81 16.94 5.81 6.60
C PRO A 81 16.75 4.73 5.54
N LYS A 82 17.87 4.30 4.94
CA LYS A 82 17.84 3.27 3.89
C LYS A 82 17.30 1.95 4.42
N VAL A 83 16.37 1.39 3.68
CA VAL A 83 15.85 0.03 3.88
C VAL A 83 16.32 -0.84 2.73
N SER A 84 16.69 -2.09 3.05
CA SER A 84 17.10 -3.07 2.04
C SER A 84 16.00 -4.11 1.90
N PRO A 85 15.28 -4.12 0.76
CA PRO A 85 14.30 -5.16 0.50
C PRO A 85 14.95 -6.54 0.45
N PHE A 86 14.22 -7.56 0.90
CA PHE A 86 14.63 -8.96 0.81
C PHE A 86 13.56 -9.78 0.07
N ASN A 87 13.98 -10.90 -0.53
CA ASN A 87 13.05 -11.81 -1.19
C ASN A 87 12.30 -12.66 -0.16
N ILE A 88 10.99 -12.78 -0.33
CA ILE A 88 10.11 -13.59 0.51
C ILE A 88 9.19 -14.43 -0.38
N ARG A 89 8.89 -15.67 0.02
CA ARG A 89 7.91 -16.51 -0.68
C ARG A 89 6.50 -16.06 -0.30
N ILE A 90 5.60 -16.01 -1.26
CA ILE A 90 4.20 -15.62 -1.04
C ILE A 90 3.51 -16.54 -0.02
N GLU A 91 3.90 -17.81 0.06
CA GLU A 91 3.36 -18.76 1.06
C GLU A 91 3.80 -18.48 2.49
N ASP A 92 4.93 -17.79 2.69
CA ASP A 92 5.42 -17.42 4.02
C ASP A 92 4.74 -16.14 4.55
N ILE A 93 3.79 -15.58 3.79
CA ILE A 93 3.05 -14.37 4.13
C ILE A 93 1.65 -14.73 4.62
N GLN A 94 1.22 -14.09 5.70
CA GLN A 94 -0.16 -14.04 6.18
C GLN A 94 -0.73 -12.65 5.87
N PRO A 95 -1.77 -12.52 5.04
CA PRO A 95 -2.36 -11.23 4.76
C PRO A 95 -3.19 -10.72 5.95
N SER A 96 -3.12 -9.41 6.21
CA SER A 96 -4.08 -8.71 7.08
C SER A 96 -5.38 -8.31 6.36
N GLN A 97 -5.47 -8.42 5.04
CA GLN A 97 -6.68 -8.09 4.25
C GLN A 97 -7.32 -9.35 3.67
N PHE A 98 -8.67 -9.37 3.60
CA PHE A 98 -9.42 -10.57 3.18
C PHE A 98 -9.92 -10.49 1.74
N PHE A 99 -10.25 -9.29 1.28
CA PHE A 99 -10.89 -9.04 0.00
C PHE A 99 -9.95 -8.27 -0.93
N VAL A 100 -10.05 -8.50 -2.24
CA VAL A 100 -9.30 -7.73 -3.25
C VAL A 100 -10.28 -7.16 -4.25
N SER A 101 -10.17 -5.87 -4.57
CA SER A 101 -10.99 -5.23 -5.61
C SER A 101 -10.48 -5.60 -7.00
N LYS A 102 -11.38 -6.00 -7.90
CA LYS A 102 -11.09 -6.18 -9.34
C LYS A 102 -10.58 -4.91 -10.01
N GLU A 103 -11.02 -3.75 -9.56
CA GLU A 103 -10.60 -2.47 -10.13
C GLU A 103 -9.16 -2.15 -9.70
N LYS A 104 -8.88 -2.23 -8.40
CA LYS A 104 -7.51 -2.08 -7.86
C LYS A 104 -6.56 -3.09 -8.51
N LEU A 105 -7.01 -4.33 -8.71
CA LEU A 105 -6.21 -5.37 -9.38
C LEU A 105 -5.85 -5.01 -10.83
N ARG A 106 -6.76 -4.35 -11.57
CA ARG A 106 -6.48 -3.87 -12.94
C ARG A 106 -5.47 -2.72 -12.93
N ALA A 107 -5.62 -1.76 -12.01
CA ALA A 107 -4.69 -0.64 -11.88
C ALA A 107 -3.27 -1.12 -11.59
N VAL A 108 -3.11 -2.10 -10.69
CA VAL A 108 -1.81 -2.74 -10.39
C VAL A 108 -1.13 -3.29 -11.64
N GLY A 109 -1.90 -3.85 -12.57
CA GLY A 109 -1.36 -4.40 -13.82
C GLY A 109 -0.74 -3.37 -14.77
N ASN A 110 -0.99 -2.07 -14.56
CA ASN A 110 -0.45 -1.01 -15.42
C ASN A 110 0.98 -0.59 -15.04
N PHE A 111 1.44 -0.88 -13.81
CA PHE A 111 2.77 -0.50 -13.35
C PHE A 111 3.62 -1.66 -12.79
N ILE A 112 3.00 -2.80 -12.43
CA ILE A 112 3.73 -4.01 -12.01
C ILE A 112 3.94 -4.96 -13.19
N ASN A 113 5.21 -5.13 -13.59
CA ASN A 113 5.60 -5.90 -14.78
C ASN A 113 6.27 -7.24 -14.42
N ARG A 114 6.97 -7.29 -13.29
CA ARG A 114 7.69 -8.47 -12.78
C ARG A 114 7.58 -8.58 -11.25
N ALA A 115 7.97 -9.72 -10.70
CA ALA A 115 7.89 -10.02 -9.27
C ALA A 115 8.67 -9.02 -8.41
N GLU A 116 9.81 -8.55 -8.92
CA GLU A 116 10.66 -7.59 -8.24
C GLU A 116 9.93 -6.26 -8.03
N ASP A 117 9.06 -5.83 -8.95
CA ASP A 117 8.36 -4.54 -8.81
C ASP A 117 7.41 -4.51 -7.59
N ILE A 118 7.11 -5.67 -6.99
CA ILE A 118 6.35 -5.78 -5.74
C ILE A 118 7.32 -5.71 -4.56
N ILE A 119 7.29 -4.59 -3.84
CA ILE A 119 7.90 -4.43 -2.51
C ILE A 119 6.78 -4.09 -1.51
N ILE A 120 6.61 -4.92 -0.49
CA ILE A 120 5.56 -4.74 0.53
C ILE A 120 6.14 -4.57 1.94
N PRO A 121 5.49 -3.78 2.81
CA PRO A 121 5.81 -3.78 4.23
C PRO A 121 5.31 -5.04 4.91
N VAL A 122 6.15 -5.63 5.75
CA VAL A 122 5.84 -6.85 6.49
C VAL A 122 6.28 -6.79 7.95
N LEU A 123 5.51 -7.43 8.82
CA LEU A 123 5.84 -7.63 10.23
C LEU A 123 6.23 -9.10 10.47
N PRO A 124 7.43 -9.41 11.01
CA PRO A 124 7.78 -10.77 11.41
C PRO A 124 6.83 -11.31 12.48
N TYR A 125 6.25 -12.50 12.25
CA TYR A 125 5.30 -13.11 13.18
C TYR A 125 5.34 -14.64 13.09
N GLU A 126 5.58 -15.32 14.21
CA GLU A 126 5.58 -16.79 14.32
C GLU A 126 6.39 -17.56 13.25
N GLY A 127 7.56 -17.03 12.88
CA GLY A 127 8.41 -17.64 11.84
C GLY A 127 7.90 -17.45 10.40
N ARG A 128 6.86 -16.63 10.23
CA ARG A 128 6.28 -16.13 8.99
C ARG A 128 6.32 -14.60 9.01
N TYR A 129 5.58 -13.98 8.10
CA TYR A 129 5.42 -12.54 8.01
C TYR A 129 3.95 -12.17 7.82
N ILE A 130 3.50 -11.09 8.46
CA ILE A 130 2.21 -10.46 8.18
C ILE A 130 2.42 -9.37 7.15
N SER A 131 1.68 -9.36 6.04
CA SER A 131 1.72 -8.20 5.12
C SER A 131 0.87 -7.07 5.68
N LEU A 132 1.49 -5.92 5.91
CA LEU A 132 0.82 -4.74 6.48
C LEU A 132 0.06 -3.95 5.40
N ASP A 133 0.58 -3.96 4.17
CA ASP A 133 -0.04 -3.37 2.99
C ASP A 133 0.39 -4.15 1.72
N GLY A 134 -0.15 -3.79 0.57
CA GLY A 134 0.22 -4.33 -0.73
C GLY A 134 -0.52 -5.62 -1.10
N HIS A 135 -1.63 -5.94 -0.45
CA HIS A 135 -2.40 -7.17 -0.66
C HIS A 135 -2.88 -7.32 -2.11
N THR A 136 -3.31 -6.23 -2.76
CA THR A 136 -3.68 -6.27 -4.19
C THR A 136 -2.47 -6.58 -5.08
N ARG A 137 -1.28 -6.04 -4.75
CA ARG A 137 -0.01 -6.33 -5.46
C ARG A 137 0.41 -7.78 -5.26
N LEU A 138 0.31 -8.31 -4.04
CA LEU A 138 0.51 -9.74 -3.75
C LEU A 138 -0.45 -10.62 -4.56
N PHE A 139 -1.73 -10.30 -4.56
CA PHE A 139 -2.74 -11.04 -5.31
C PHE A 139 -2.45 -11.01 -6.81
N TYR A 140 -2.07 -9.85 -7.34
CA TYR A 140 -1.61 -9.73 -8.72
C TYR A 140 -0.44 -10.67 -9.01
N GLY A 141 0.59 -10.71 -8.16
CA GLY A 141 1.72 -11.64 -8.32
C GLY A 141 1.30 -13.11 -8.36
N ILE A 142 0.31 -13.49 -7.55
CA ILE A 142 -0.30 -14.84 -7.61
C ILE A 142 -0.96 -15.09 -8.96
N THR A 143 -1.74 -14.15 -9.50
CA THR A 143 -2.37 -14.32 -10.83
C THR A 143 -1.35 -14.43 -11.96
N ARG A 144 -0.12 -13.94 -11.75
CA ARG A 144 1.01 -14.04 -12.68
C ARG A 144 1.87 -15.30 -12.48
N GLY A 145 1.56 -16.11 -11.47
CA GLY A 145 2.29 -17.35 -11.15
C GLY A 145 3.64 -17.11 -10.47
N TRP A 146 3.85 -15.94 -9.86
CA TRP A 146 5.07 -15.65 -9.11
C TRP A 146 5.03 -16.33 -7.74
N GLU A 147 6.15 -16.92 -7.33
CA GLU A 147 6.27 -17.64 -6.05
C GLU A 147 6.83 -16.76 -4.94
N SER A 148 7.58 -15.72 -5.31
CA SER A 148 8.24 -14.79 -4.39
C SER A 148 8.09 -13.36 -4.84
N VAL A 149 8.12 -12.44 -3.88
CA VAL A 149 8.16 -10.98 -4.06
C VAL A 149 9.24 -10.39 -3.16
N ARG A 150 9.40 -9.07 -3.17
CA ARG A 150 10.27 -8.37 -2.21
C ARG A 150 9.46 -7.82 -1.05
N ALA A 151 10.10 -7.68 0.10
CA ALA A 151 9.51 -7.09 1.29
C ALA A 151 10.52 -6.25 2.07
N VAL A 152 10.00 -5.33 2.87
CA VAL A 152 10.75 -4.55 3.87
C VAL A 152 10.10 -4.76 5.23
N VAL A 153 10.90 -4.90 6.28
CA VAL A 153 10.37 -5.04 7.64
C VAL A 153 9.87 -3.67 8.11
N ASP A 154 8.67 -3.67 8.68
CA ASP A 154 8.06 -2.48 9.28
C ASP A 154 7.27 -2.89 10.55
N SER A 155 6.83 -1.89 11.31
CA SER A 155 6.02 -2.04 12.52
C SER A 155 4.54 -1.75 12.27
N SER A 156 3.69 -2.26 13.15
CA SER A 156 2.26 -1.96 13.20
C SER A 156 1.81 -1.97 14.65
N ASP A 157 0.70 -1.30 14.94
CA ASP A 157 0.01 -1.42 16.21
C ASP A 157 -0.68 -2.79 16.35
N ASP A 158 -1.09 -3.13 17.57
CA ASP A 158 -1.54 -4.47 17.96
C ASP A 158 -2.81 -4.94 17.23
N TYR A 159 -3.64 -4.02 16.71
CA TYR A 159 -4.84 -4.35 15.93
C TYR A 159 -4.55 -5.29 14.74
N ILE A 160 -3.32 -5.28 14.23
CA ILE A 160 -2.93 -6.12 13.09
C ILE A 160 -3.09 -7.61 13.38
N TYR A 161 -2.88 -8.03 14.63
CA TYR A 161 -3.02 -9.43 15.03
C TYR A 161 -4.48 -9.87 14.98
N ASP A 162 -5.42 -9.01 15.38
CA ASP A 162 -6.85 -9.29 15.30
C ASP A 162 -7.34 -9.40 13.86
N PHE A 163 -6.84 -8.53 12.96
CA PHE A 163 -7.09 -8.65 11.52
C PHE A 163 -6.62 -10.01 10.99
N VAL A 164 -5.42 -10.46 11.39
CA VAL A 164 -4.90 -11.78 11.02
C VAL A 164 -5.77 -12.90 11.57
N GLU A 165 -6.20 -12.84 12.83
CA GLU A 165 -7.07 -13.83 13.42
C GLU A 165 -8.41 -13.95 12.68
N GLU A 166 -9.05 -12.81 12.36
CA GLU A 166 -10.30 -12.78 11.59
C GLU A 166 -10.09 -13.34 10.18
N GLY A 167 -8.97 -13.01 9.53
CA GLY A 167 -8.59 -13.60 8.25
C GLY A 167 -8.49 -15.12 8.33
N ILE A 168 -7.82 -15.66 9.34
CA ILE A 168 -7.68 -17.09 9.55
C ILE A 168 -9.04 -17.76 9.81
N LYS A 169 -9.92 -17.14 10.59
CA LYS A 169 -11.31 -17.62 10.84
C LYS A 169 -12.11 -17.70 9.54
N LEU A 170 -11.88 -16.78 8.61
CA LEU A 170 -12.46 -16.77 7.27
C LEU A 170 -11.78 -17.72 6.27
N GLY A 171 -10.73 -18.43 6.69
CA GLY A 171 -9.97 -19.35 5.85
C GLY A 171 -8.83 -18.71 5.05
N ILE A 172 -8.54 -17.42 5.28
CA ILE A 172 -7.46 -16.68 4.63
C ILE A 172 -6.14 -16.97 5.34
N LYS A 173 -5.40 -17.99 4.89
CA LYS A 173 -4.12 -18.45 5.52
C LYS A 173 -2.88 -18.05 4.74
N SER A 174 -3.10 -17.54 3.53
CA SER A 174 -2.09 -17.05 2.60
C SER A 174 -2.72 -16.02 1.66
N PRO A 175 -1.91 -15.22 0.94
CA PRO A 175 -2.45 -14.28 -0.04
C PRO A 175 -3.26 -14.96 -1.16
N ARG A 176 -3.08 -16.28 -1.37
CA ARG A 176 -3.83 -17.06 -2.38
C ARG A 176 -5.29 -17.28 -1.99
N ASP A 177 -5.59 -17.22 -0.70
CA ASP A 177 -6.92 -17.48 -0.16
C ASP A 177 -7.81 -16.22 -0.19
N MET A 178 -7.22 -15.04 -0.45
CA MET A 178 -7.97 -13.78 -0.53
C MET A 178 -9.05 -13.82 -1.62
N ILE A 179 -10.16 -13.12 -1.35
CA ILE A 179 -11.38 -13.22 -2.16
C ILE A 179 -11.48 -12.02 -3.10
N LEU A 180 -11.48 -12.26 -4.40
CA LEU A 180 -11.63 -11.24 -5.43
C LEU A 180 -13.09 -10.79 -5.57
N LEU A 181 -13.36 -9.50 -5.38
CA LEU A 181 -14.69 -8.88 -5.39
C LEU A 181 -14.86 -7.83 -6.50
N SER A 182 -16.11 -7.49 -6.83
CA SER A 182 -16.40 -6.26 -7.58
C SER A 182 -16.01 -5.03 -6.75
N GLN A 183 -15.90 -3.85 -7.36
CA GLN A 183 -15.59 -2.62 -6.60
C GLN A 183 -16.68 -2.34 -5.55
N GLU A 184 -17.94 -2.43 -5.94
CA GLU A 184 -19.10 -2.24 -5.05
C GLU A 184 -19.09 -3.24 -3.88
N ASP A 185 -18.90 -4.53 -4.15
CA ASP A 185 -18.82 -5.55 -3.10
C ASP A 185 -17.58 -5.36 -2.21
N TYR A 186 -16.46 -4.90 -2.78
CA TYR A 186 -15.25 -4.62 -2.00
C TYR A 186 -15.50 -3.47 -1.02
N GLU A 187 -16.02 -2.34 -1.48
CA GLU A 187 -16.34 -1.20 -0.62
C GLU A 187 -17.32 -1.59 0.48
N VAL A 188 -18.38 -2.33 0.13
CA VAL A 188 -19.38 -2.75 1.11
C VAL A 188 -18.83 -3.76 2.11
N ARG A 189 -18.00 -4.72 1.69
CA ARG A 189 -17.56 -5.80 2.59
C ARG A 189 -16.29 -5.48 3.34
N TRP A 190 -15.33 -4.83 2.69
CA TRP A 190 -14.05 -4.48 3.28
C TRP A 190 -14.18 -3.23 4.16
N ASN A 191 -14.72 -2.12 3.63
CA ASN A 191 -14.82 -0.89 4.43
C ASN A 191 -15.72 -1.10 5.63
N LYS A 192 -16.85 -1.81 5.45
CA LYS A 192 -17.72 -2.17 6.59
C LYS A 192 -17.00 -2.99 7.65
N PHE A 193 -16.18 -3.97 7.26
CA PHE A 193 -15.40 -4.73 8.24
C PHE A 193 -14.44 -3.81 9.00
N CYS A 194 -13.71 -2.94 8.30
CA CYS A 194 -12.81 -1.98 8.93
C CYS A 194 -13.57 -1.02 9.87
N ASP A 195 -14.68 -0.44 9.41
CA ASP A 195 -15.49 0.49 10.20
C ASP A 195 -16.02 -0.20 11.47
N GLU A 196 -16.62 -1.39 11.34
CA GLU A 196 -17.14 -2.17 12.48
C GLU A 196 -16.04 -2.69 13.41
N PHE A 197 -14.83 -2.89 12.91
CA PHE A 197 -13.67 -3.29 13.71
C PHE A 197 -13.17 -2.10 14.53
N PHE A 198 -12.86 -0.97 13.88
CA PHE A 198 -12.29 0.19 14.54
C PHE A 198 -13.29 0.89 15.47
N GLU A 199 -14.60 0.88 15.16
CA GLU A 199 -15.62 1.35 16.10
C GLU A 199 -15.61 0.56 17.42
N LYS A 200 -15.28 -0.74 17.39
CA LYS A 200 -15.16 -1.56 18.61
C LYS A 200 -13.81 -1.36 19.29
N TYR A 201 -12.73 -1.36 18.51
CA TYR A 201 -11.37 -1.20 18.99
C TYR A 201 -11.22 0.12 19.79
N ASP A 202 -11.74 1.23 19.26
CA ASP A 202 -11.72 2.55 19.92
C ASP A 202 -12.59 2.61 21.19
N THR A 203 -13.52 1.66 21.38
CA THR A 203 -14.35 1.57 22.60
C THR A 203 -13.79 0.65 23.67
N GLU A 204 -12.79 -0.16 23.32
CA GLU A 204 -12.16 -1.14 24.20
C GLU A 204 -10.78 -0.70 24.73
N GLU A 205 -10.15 0.34 24.14
CA GLU A 205 -9.01 1.09 24.70
C GLU A 205 -9.41 2.14 25.77
#